data_AF-A0A4U0WNK6-F1
#
_entry.id   AF-A0A4U0WNK6-F1
#
_cell.length_a   1.000
_cell.length_b   1.000
_cell.length_c   1.000
_cell.angle_alpha   90.00
_cell.angle_beta   90.00
_cell.angle_gamma   90.00
#
_symmetry.space_group_name_H-M   'P 1'
#
loop_
_entity.id
_entity.type
_entity.pdbx_description
1 polymer ?
#
loop_
_entity_poly.entity_id
_entity_poly.type
_entity_poly.pdbx_seq_one_letter_code
_entity_poly.pdbx_strand_id
1 'polypeptide(L)'
;MSSLAARTLARSTRTALRQTRAPLASSSRLAQRSSLAPRQQTPYQTVRAFSASMLTKSDAMAAPAAPQEFDKEIVDMASYATNYKVTSDLAIDTARFVFLDTLGCGLKALEFPQCTKLLGPVVPGTTVPNGTRVPGTNYTLDPVLGAFNIGTIIRWLDFNDCWLAAEWGHPSDNLGAILAVADWVNRTNKAGGEKIAGGKIFTIKDVLEYMVKAHEIQGVMALENSFNKVGLDHVLLVKVASTSVVANMLGLSEAQTRDAISQAWVDGQSMRTYRHSPNTMSRKSWAAGDACQKA
;
A
#
# COMPACT_ATOMS: atom_id res chain seq x y z
N MET A 1 38.54 -39.90 21.19
CA MET A 1 38.03 -40.28 22.54
C MET A 1 36.80 -39.42 22.78
N SER A 2 35.62 -39.95 22.47
CA SER A 2 34.63 -40.44 23.46
C SER A 2 33.90 -39.28 24.13
N SER A 3 32.57 -39.21 24.24
CA SER A 3 31.50 -40.15 23.92
C SER A 3 30.16 -39.43 24.12
N LEU A 4 29.14 -39.94 23.44
CA LEU A 4 27.70 -39.76 23.63
C LEU A 4 27.23 -39.39 25.05
N ALA A 5 26.17 -38.59 25.13
CA ALA A 5 24.96 -38.96 25.88
C ALA A 5 23.75 -38.09 25.47
N ALA A 6 22.91 -38.63 24.58
CA ALA A 6 21.54 -38.17 24.39
C ALA A 6 20.66 -38.71 25.55
N ARG A 7 19.76 -37.87 26.08
CA ARG A 7 18.66 -38.33 26.95
C ARG A 7 17.33 -37.78 26.45
N THR A 8 16.60 -38.68 25.81
CA THR A 8 15.20 -38.57 25.40
C THR A 8 14.31 -38.78 26.61
N LEU A 9 13.40 -37.85 26.90
CA LEU A 9 12.30 -38.04 27.86
C LEU A 9 10.97 -37.89 27.10
N ALA A 10 10.46 -39.02 26.62
CA ALA A 10 9.10 -39.13 26.13
C ALA A 10 8.16 -39.32 27.34
N ARG A 11 7.27 -38.35 27.59
CA ARG A 11 6.21 -38.48 28.60
C ARG A 11 4.87 -38.63 27.87
N SER A 12 4.34 -39.85 27.93
CA SER A 12 3.01 -40.22 27.50
C SER A 12 1.97 -39.62 28.46
N THR A 13 0.99 -38.89 27.93
CA THR A 13 -0.26 -38.57 28.64
C THR A 13 -1.42 -39.15 27.84
N ARG A 14 -2.11 -40.12 28.45
CA ARG A 14 -3.34 -40.72 27.94
C ARG A 14 -4.55 -39.90 28.41
N THR A 15 -5.33 -39.48 27.42
CA THR A 15 -6.81 -39.48 27.32
C THR A 15 -7.68 -39.30 28.58
N ALA A 16 -8.52 -38.27 28.55
CA ALA A 16 -9.89 -38.30 29.07
C ALA A 16 -10.80 -37.32 28.31
N LEU A 17 -11.43 -37.80 27.22
CA LEU A 17 -12.55 -37.12 26.55
C LEU A 17 -13.81 -37.36 27.38
N ARG A 18 -14.31 -36.30 28.04
CA ARG A 18 -15.57 -36.34 28.78
C ARG A 18 -16.70 -35.88 27.87
N GLN A 19 -17.43 -36.85 27.30
CA GLN A 19 -18.69 -36.60 26.61
C GLN A 19 -19.78 -36.29 27.65
N THR A 20 -20.39 -35.11 27.55
CA THR A 20 -21.63 -34.78 28.27
C THR A 20 -22.79 -34.83 27.27
N ARG A 21 -23.69 -35.80 27.46
CA ARG A 21 -24.99 -35.91 26.80
C ARG A 21 -26.09 -35.38 27.73
N ALA A 22 -27.10 -34.75 27.10
CA ALA A 22 -28.54 -34.68 27.45
C ALA A 22 -29.07 -33.25 27.69
N PRO A 23 -30.39 -32.99 27.45
CA PRO A 23 -31.34 -33.66 26.55
C PRO A 23 -32.08 -32.68 25.60
N LEU A 24 -32.64 -33.24 24.53
CA LEU A 24 -33.62 -32.62 23.64
C LEU A 24 -34.94 -32.42 24.39
N ALA A 25 -35.45 -31.18 24.45
CA ALA A 25 -36.78 -30.88 24.97
C ALA A 25 -37.85 -31.16 23.90
N SER A 26 -38.82 -31.98 24.28
CA SER A 26 -39.97 -32.42 23.51
C SER A 26 -40.98 -31.30 23.26
N SER A 27 -41.54 -31.31 22.05
CA SER A 27 -42.66 -30.49 21.61
C SER A 27 -43.98 -30.91 22.28
N SER A 28 -44.62 -29.98 22.99
CA SER A 28 -46.02 -30.09 23.42
C SER A 28 -46.90 -29.21 22.54
N ARG A 29 -47.76 -29.84 21.74
CA ARG A 29 -48.83 -29.19 20.98
C ARG A 29 -49.87 -28.63 21.95
N LEU A 30 -50.11 -27.33 21.90
CA LEU A 30 -51.31 -26.70 22.43
C LEU A 30 -52.20 -26.32 21.26
N ALA A 31 -53.27 -27.08 21.11
CA ALA A 31 -54.43 -26.67 20.32
C ALA A 31 -55.24 -25.69 21.16
N GLN A 32 -55.59 -24.52 20.62
CA GLN A 32 -56.92 -23.94 20.80
C GLN A 32 -57.18 -22.73 19.90
N ARG A 33 -58.29 -22.87 19.17
CA ARG A 33 -59.31 -21.86 18.81
C ARG A 33 -58.93 -20.79 17.77
N SER A 34 -59.34 -21.10 16.55
CA SER A 34 -59.64 -20.17 15.47
C SER A 34 -60.80 -19.23 15.87
N SER A 35 -60.49 -17.94 16.07
CA SER A 35 -61.46 -16.86 15.91
C SER A 35 -61.21 -16.17 14.58
N LEU A 36 -62.16 -16.28 13.65
CA LEU A 36 -62.16 -15.56 12.38
C LEU A 36 -62.38 -14.06 12.64
N ALA A 37 -61.30 -13.28 12.58
CA ALA A 37 -61.37 -11.83 12.49
C ALA A 37 -61.53 -11.41 11.02
N PRO A 38 -62.33 -10.36 10.70
CA PRO A 38 -62.56 -9.94 9.33
C PRO A 38 -61.27 -9.38 8.71
N ARG A 39 -60.97 -9.86 7.50
CA ARG A 39 -59.82 -9.46 6.67
C ARG A 39 -59.98 -7.99 6.26
N GLN A 40 -59.31 -7.08 6.95
CA GLN A 40 -59.12 -5.71 6.46
C GLN A 40 -58.28 -5.77 5.17
N GLN A 41 -58.86 -5.32 4.06
CA GLN A 41 -58.14 -5.07 2.83
C GLN A 41 -57.19 -3.89 3.08
N THR A 42 -55.90 -4.17 3.24
CA THR A 42 -54.86 -3.14 3.16
C THR A 42 -54.91 -2.52 1.77
N PRO A 43 -55.11 -1.20 1.63
CA PRO A 43 -54.99 -0.56 0.34
C PRO A 43 -53.56 -0.75 -0.16
N TYR A 44 -53.43 -1.10 -1.44
CA TYR A 44 -52.16 -1.17 -2.15
C TYR A 44 -51.33 0.08 -1.83
N GLN A 45 -50.19 -0.12 -1.16
CA GLN A 45 -49.21 0.95 -0.99
C GLN A 45 -48.79 1.39 -2.38
N THR A 46 -49.20 2.60 -2.77
CA THR A 46 -48.64 3.32 -3.90
C THR A 46 -47.13 3.36 -3.72
N VAL A 47 -46.41 2.75 -4.67
CA VAL A 47 -44.96 2.86 -4.77
C VAL A 47 -44.65 4.36 -4.83
N ARG A 48 -44.12 4.93 -3.75
CA ARG A 48 -43.61 6.31 -3.77
C ARG A 48 -42.49 6.33 -4.80
N ALA A 49 -42.70 7.04 -5.90
CA ALA A 49 -41.64 7.35 -6.83
C ALA A 49 -40.51 8.04 -6.04
N PHE A 50 -39.28 7.58 -6.25
CA PHE A 50 -38.09 8.16 -5.65
C PHE A 50 -37.90 9.56 -6.27
N SER A 51 -38.47 10.59 -5.63
CA SER A 51 -38.36 11.97 -6.10
C SER A 51 -37.05 12.57 -5.59
N ALA A 52 -36.08 12.76 -6.48
CA ALA A 52 -34.83 13.46 -6.21
C ALA A 52 -34.96 14.98 -6.38
N SER A 53 -36.13 15.56 -6.08
CA SER A 53 -36.29 17.01 -6.07
C SER A 53 -35.61 17.58 -4.83
N MET A 54 -34.34 17.96 -4.97
CA MET A 54 -33.68 18.82 -3.98
C MET A 54 -34.42 20.16 -3.93
N LEU A 55 -34.74 20.63 -2.73
CA LEU A 55 -35.07 22.03 -2.51
C LEU A 55 -33.89 22.87 -3.00
N THR A 56 -34.14 23.85 -3.86
CA THR A 56 -33.15 24.83 -4.29
C THR A 56 -32.68 25.62 -3.07
N LYS A 57 -31.61 25.15 -2.43
CA LYS A 57 -30.84 25.96 -1.50
C LYS A 57 -30.22 27.08 -2.33
N SER A 58 -30.61 28.32 -2.04
CA SER A 58 -29.90 29.57 -2.31
C SER A 58 -28.61 29.42 -3.14
N ASP A 59 -28.64 29.90 -4.39
CA ASP A 59 -27.48 30.01 -5.30
C ASP A 59 -26.39 31.01 -4.81
N ALA A 60 -26.49 31.50 -3.58
CA ALA A 60 -25.39 32.23 -2.96
C ALA A 60 -24.25 31.24 -2.68
N MET A 61 -23.25 31.23 -3.57
CA MET A 61 -21.94 30.69 -3.24
C MET A 61 -21.51 31.31 -1.91
N ALA A 62 -21.29 30.47 -0.90
CA ALA A 62 -20.63 30.93 0.32
C ALA A 62 -19.35 31.65 -0.11
N ALA A 63 -19.11 32.85 0.42
CA ALA A 63 -17.87 33.57 0.17
C ALA A 63 -16.71 32.59 0.36
N PRO A 64 -15.73 32.55 -0.56
CA PRO A 64 -14.62 31.61 -0.44
C PRO A 64 -14.02 31.79 0.95
N ALA A 65 -13.98 30.69 1.70
CA ALA A 65 -13.30 30.68 2.98
C ALA A 65 -11.88 31.23 2.76
N ALA A 66 -11.37 31.98 3.74
CA ALA A 66 -9.97 32.42 3.70
C ALA A 66 -9.08 31.20 3.40
N PRO A 67 -8.04 31.33 2.56
CA PRO A 67 -7.19 30.20 2.19
C PRO A 67 -6.70 29.51 3.47
N GLN A 68 -7.17 28.28 3.71
CA GLN A 68 -6.65 27.49 4.81
C GLN A 68 -5.28 26.95 4.40
N GLU A 69 -4.33 27.05 5.33
CA GLU A 69 -3.03 26.44 5.16
C GLU A 69 -3.14 24.92 5.24
N PHE A 70 -2.24 24.21 4.57
CA PHE A 70 -2.12 22.77 4.70
C PHE A 70 -1.77 22.37 6.14
N ASP A 71 -2.23 21.19 6.55
CA ASP A 71 -1.84 20.59 7.82
C ASP A 71 -0.31 20.53 7.95
N LYS A 72 0.19 20.73 9.17
CA LYS A 72 1.63 20.86 9.46
C LYS A 72 2.42 19.66 8.95
N GLU A 73 1.87 18.46 9.09
CA GLU A 73 2.48 17.20 8.67
C GLU A 73 2.70 17.17 7.15
N ILE A 74 1.76 17.71 6.37
CA ILE A 74 1.87 17.83 4.91
C ILE A 74 2.97 18.84 4.55
N VAL A 75 3.00 19.98 5.24
CA VAL A 75 4.02 21.01 5.03
C VAL A 75 5.42 20.48 5.36
N ASP A 76 5.59 19.82 6.50
CA ASP A 76 6.89 19.30 6.95
C ASP A 76 7.41 18.22 6.00
N MET A 77 6.55 17.29 5.55
CA MET A 77 6.95 16.25 4.57
C MET A 77 7.34 16.85 3.22
N ALA A 78 6.57 17.81 2.70
CA ALA A 78 6.87 18.47 1.43
C ALA A 78 8.20 19.24 1.49
N SER A 79 8.40 19.97 2.59
CA SER A 79 9.63 20.75 2.81
C SER A 79 10.84 19.83 2.98
N TYR A 80 10.71 18.73 3.73
CA TYR A 80 11.77 17.73 3.86
C TYR A 80 12.11 17.08 2.52
N ALA A 81 11.10 16.60 1.77
CA ALA A 81 11.31 15.95 0.47
C ALA A 81 12.01 16.89 -0.52
N THR A 82 11.68 18.18 -0.49
CA THR A 82 12.19 19.18 -1.45
C THR A 82 13.54 19.78 -1.03
N ASN A 83 13.67 20.21 0.23
CA ASN A 83 14.75 21.09 0.67
C ASN A 83 15.85 20.37 1.44
N TYR A 84 15.54 19.25 2.09
CA TYR A 84 16.54 18.52 2.87
C TYR A 84 17.56 17.86 1.94
N LYS A 85 18.84 18.00 2.30
CA LYS A 85 19.95 17.33 1.62
C LYS A 85 20.52 16.27 2.54
N VAL A 86 20.58 15.03 2.06
CA VAL A 86 21.16 13.92 2.81
C VAL A 86 22.68 14.12 2.84
N THR A 87 23.24 14.37 4.03
CA THR A 87 24.69 14.60 4.23
C THR A 87 25.39 13.48 4.98
N SER A 88 24.65 12.47 5.46
CA SER A 88 25.20 11.35 6.21
C SER A 88 25.76 10.28 5.26
N ASP A 89 27.08 10.12 5.23
CA ASP A 89 27.75 9.05 4.47
C ASP A 89 27.27 7.67 4.91
N LEU A 90 27.01 7.47 6.21
CA LEU A 90 26.46 6.22 6.74
C LEU A 90 25.06 5.94 6.17
N ALA A 91 24.22 6.96 6.04
CA ALA A 91 22.88 6.80 5.48
C ALA A 91 22.94 6.38 4.00
N ILE A 92 23.82 7.03 3.22
CA ILE A 92 24.02 6.68 1.80
C ILE A 92 24.63 5.29 1.63
N ASP A 93 25.62 4.93 2.45
CA ASP A 93 26.24 3.60 2.37
C ASP A 93 25.28 2.49 2.79
N THR A 94 24.45 2.73 3.81
CA THR A 94 23.39 1.81 4.21
C THR A 94 22.33 1.69 3.13
N ALA A 95 21.88 2.82 2.54
CA ALA A 95 20.94 2.81 1.44
C ALA A 95 21.47 2.03 0.23
N ARG A 96 22.79 2.05 -0.03
CA ARG A 96 23.43 1.24 -1.06
C ARG A 96 23.29 -0.26 -0.78
N PHE A 97 23.43 -0.71 0.47
CA PHE A 97 23.19 -2.10 0.84
C PHE A 97 21.71 -2.47 0.71
N VAL A 98 20.80 -1.62 1.21
CA VAL A 98 19.35 -1.82 1.08
C VAL A 98 18.94 -1.92 -0.40
N PHE A 99 19.49 -1.06 -1.27
CA PHE A 99 19.22 -1.09 -2.71
C PHE A 99 19.58 -2.45 -3.33
N LEU A 100 20.78 -2.98 -3.03
CA LEU A 100 21.22 -4.26 -3.56
C LEU A 100 20.41 -5.44 -3.01
N ASP A 101 20.13 -5.43 -1.70
CA ASP A 101 19.30 -6.43 -1.03
C ASP A 101 17.87 -6.48 -1.61
N THR A 102 17.26 -5.31 -1.76
CA THR A 102 15.90 -5.15 -2.28
C THR A 102 15.79 -5.66 -3.72
N LEU A 103 16.77 -5.34 -4.58
CA LEU A 103 16.84 -5.89 -5.93
C LEU A 103 17.04 -7.41 -5.93
N GLY A 104 17.88 -7.95 -5.03
CA GLY A 104 18.07 -9.39 -4.86
C GLY A 104 16.78 -10.11 -4.49
N CYS A 105 16.02 -9.56 -3.55
CA CYS A 105 14.69 -10.04 -3.18
C CYS A 105 13.73 -10.06 -4.38
N GLY A 106 13.73 -8.97 -5.16
CA GLY A 106 12.94 -8.85 -6.38
C GLY A 106 13.28 -9.92 -7.43
N LEU A 107 14.56 -10.13 -7.70
CA LEU A 107 15.00 -11.17 -8.63
C LEU A 107 14.61 -12.57 -8.15
N LYS A 108 14.70 -12.84 -6.84
CA LYS A 108 14.28 -14.14 -6.28
C LYS A 108 12.77 -14.37 -6.42
N ALA A 109 11.96 -13.32 -6.31
CA ALA A 109 10.50 -13.42 -6.47
C ALA A 109 10.06 -13.87 -7.87
N LEU A 110 10.89 -13.63 -8.91
CA LEU A 110 10.59 -14.03 -10.28
C LEU A 110 10.55 -15.55 -10.49
N GLU A 111 11.07 -16.35 -9.55
CA GLU A 111 10.94 -17.81 -9.57
C GLU A 111 9.54 -18.30 -9.14
N PHE A 112 8.66 -17.41 -8.67
CA PHE A 112 7.37 -17.76 -8.09
C PHE A 112 6.21 -17.40 -9.05
N PRO A 113 5.51 -18.38 -9.66
CA PRO A 113 4.40 -18.11 -10.58
C PRO A 113 3.26 -17.28 -9.99
N GLN A 114 3.08 -17.34 -8.67
CA GLN A 114 2.07 -16.54 -7.98
C GLN A 114 2.41 -15.05 -8.00
N CYS A 115 3.70 -14.70 -8.06
CA CYS A 115 4.20 -13.34 -8.26
C CYS A 115 4.10 -12.97 -9.74
N THR A 116 4.73 -13.75 -10.61
CA THR A 116 4.93 -13.37 -12.01
C THR A 116 3.64 -13.29 -12.82
N LYS A 117 2.58 -14.00 -12.41
CA LYS A 117 1.25 -13.87 -13.02
C LYS A 117 0.61 -12.48 -12.85
N LEU A 118 1.11 -11.66 -11.92
CA LEU A 118 0.63 -10.29 -11.69
C LEU A 118 1.46 -9.25 -12.46
N LEU A 119 2.57 -9.66 -13.07
CA LEU A 119 3.52 -8.75 -13.73
C LEU A 119 3.17 -8.56 -15.21
N GLY A 120 3.83 -7.57 -15.82
CA GLY A 120 3.69 -7.24 -17.23
C GLY A 120 2.63 -6.16 -17.49
N PRO A 121 2.38 -5.86 -18.77
CA PRO A 121 1.36 -4.89 -19.16
C PRO A 121 -0.04 -5.44 -18.91
N VAL A 122 -0.99 -4.54 -18.60
CA VAL A 122 -2.42 -4.90 -18.46
C VAL A 122 -2.96 -5.56 -19.73
N VAL A 123 -2.54 -5.07 -20.90
CA VAL A 123 -2.85 -5.65 -22.22
C VAL A 123 -1.55 -6.19 -22.84
N PRO A 124 -1.42 -7.51 -23.05
CA PRO A 124 -0.26 -8.07 -23.73
C PRO A 124 -0.02 -7.43 -25.10
N GLY A 125 1.23 -7.08 -25.40
CA GLY A 125 1.63 -6.41 -26.65
C GLY A 125 1.64 -4.88 -26.57
N THR A 126 1.21 -4.27 -25.46
CA THR A 126 1.37 -2.82 -25.25
C THR A 126 2.83 -2.40 -25.39
N THR A 127 3.06 -1.36 -26.19
CA THR A 127 4.38 -0.73 -26.37
C THR A 127 4.36 0.64 -25.71
N VAL A 128 5.31 0.88 -24.80
CA VAL A 128 5.46 2.17 -24.12
C VAL A 128 6.81 2.78 -24.51
N PRO A 129 6.85 3.80 -25.39
CA PRO A 129 8.09 4.48 -25.74
C PRO A 129 8.79 5.01 -24.49
N ASN A 130 10.09 4.75 -24.36
CA ASN A 130 10.91 5.18 -23.22
C ASN A 130 10.40 4.70 -21.84
N GLY A 131 9.56 3.67 -21.80
CA GLY A 131 8.96 3.17 -20.55
C GLY A 131 9.96 2.63 -19.54
N THR A 132 9.51 2.50 -18.31
CA THR A 132 10.21 1.86 -17.19
C THR A 132 10.48 0.40 -17.50
N ARG A 133 11.71 -0.05 -17.27
CA ARG A 133 12.06 -1.47 -17.29
C ARG A 133 11.90 -2.10 -15.91
N VAL A 134 11.32 -3.29 -15.87
CA VAL A 134 11.21 -4.08 -14.65
C VAL A 134 12.42 -5.03 -14.54
N PRO A 135 13.26 -4.93 -13.49
CA PRO A 135 14.46 -5.74 -13.35
C PRO A 135 14.20 -7.24 -13.47
N GLY A 136 15.07 -7.96 -14.19
CA GLY A 136 14.95 -9.40 -14.42
C GLY A 136 13.87 -9.82 -15.42
N THR A 137 13.22 -8.88 -16.11
CA THR A 137 12.18 -9.16 -17.12
C THR A 137 12.46 -8.43 -18.44
N ASN A 138 11.68 -8.75 -19.47
CA ASN A 138 11.67 -8.03 -20.74
C ASN A 138 10.61 -6.91 -20.79
N TYR A 139 9.93 -6.62 -19.68
CA TYR A 139 8.84 -5.64 -19.66
C TYR A 139 9.37 -4.22 -19.74
N THR A 140 8.70 -3.43 -20.58
CA THR A 140 8.85 -1.97 -20.68
C THR A 140 7.46 -1.36 -20.54
N LEU A 141 7.20 -0.71 -19.41
CA LEU A 141 5.86 -0.29 -18.96
C LEU A 141 5.83 1.23 -18.74
N ASP A 142 4.64 1.81 -18.60
CA ASP A 142 4.52 3.17 -18.07
C ASP A 142 5.05 3.22 -16.60
N PRO A 143 5.45 4.38 -16.07
CA PRO A 143 6.02 4.46 -14.72
C PRO A 143 5.06 4.00 -13.62
N VAL A 144 3.75 4.09 -13.81
CA VAL A 144 2.74 3.66 -12.83
C VAL A 144 2.74 2.14 -12.71
N LEU A 145 2.60 1.42 -13.84
CA LEU A 145 2.62 -0.04 -13.83
C LEU A 145 4.03 -0.60 -13.58
N GLY A 146 5.07 0.13 -13.99
CA GLY A 146 6.46 -0.14 -13.63
C GLY A 146 6.66 -0.14 -12.11
N ALA A 147 6.11 0.87 -11.41
CA ALA A 147 6.16 0.96 -9.96
C ALA A 147 5.44 -0.21 -9.28
N PHE A 148 4.25 -0.59 -9.78
CA PHE A 148 3.53 -1.78 -9.30
C PHE A 148 4.38 -3.04 -9.43
N ASN A 149 4.97 -3.26 -10.61
CA ASN A 149 5.74 -4.47 -10.91
C ASN A 149 6.99 -4.55 -10.03
N ILE A 150 7.75 -3.46 -9.92
CA ILE A 150 8.96 -3.41 -9.10
C ILE A 150 8.60 -3.57 -7.62
N GLY A 151 7.63 -2.80 -7.11
CA GLY A 151 7.19 -2.88 -5.72
C GLY A 151 6.64 -4.26 -5.35
N THR A 152 5.96 -4.93 -6.29
CA THR A 152 5.45 -6.30 -6.09
C THR A 152 6.59 -7.30 -5.95
N ILE A 153 7.57 -7.30 -6.86
CA ILE A 153 8.64 -8.30 -6.82
C ILE A 153 9.52 -8.14 -5.58
N ILE A 154 9.86 -6.91 -5.20
CA ILE A 154 10.80 -6.67 -4.09
C ILE A 154 10.22 -7.07 -2.73
N ARG A 155 8.89 -6.97 -2.58
CA ARG A 155 8.19 -7.30 -1.34
C ARG A 155 7.67 -8.74 -1.28
N TRP A 156 7.59 -9.43 -2.41
CA TRP A 156 6.82 -10.67 -2.56
C TRP A 156 7.13 -11.75 -1.50
N LEU A 157 8.42 -11.92 -1.19
CA LEU A 157 8.90 -13.01 -0.33
C LEU A 157 9.06 -12.62 1.14
N ASP A 158 8.82 -11.35 1.51
CA ASP A 158 8.98 -10.89 2.89
C ASP A 158 10.43 -10.99 3.39
N PHE A 159 11.40 -10.79 2.49
CA PHE A 159 12.84 -10.88 2.77
C PHE A 159 13.56 -9.53 2.70
N ASN A 160 12.92 -8.50 2.14
CA ASN A 160 13.46 -7.16 2.11
C ASN A 160 13.52 -6.53 3.51
N ASP A 161 14.11 -5.35 3.60
CA ASP A 161 14.36 -4.64 4.85
C ASP A 161 13.13 -4.47 5.75
N CYS A 162 13.35 -4.07 7.01
CA CYS A 162 12.26 -3.90 7.96
C CYS A 162 12.52 -2.75 8.94
N TRP A 163 11.45 -2.01 9.24
CA TRP A 163 11.40 -0.99 10.28
C TRP A 163 10.32 -1.36 11.31
N LEU A 164 10.74 -1.63 12.54
CA LEU A 164 9.86 -2.02 13.64
C LEU A 164 9.66 -0.85 14.60
N ALA A 165 8.46 -0.30 14.60
CA ALA A 165 8.06 0.81 15.47
C ALA A 165 6.62 0.63 16.00
N ALA A 166 5.90 1.70 16.36
CA ALA A 166 4.48 1.62 16.69
C ALA A 166 3.64 1.08 15.51
N GLU A 167 4.06 1.41 14.28
CA GLU A 167 3.67 0.68 13.08
C GLU A 167 4.87 -0.09 12.51
N TRP A 168 4.62 -1.31 12.02
CA TRP A 168 5.65 -2.09 11.33
C TRP A 168 5.57 -1.85 9.83
N GLY A 169 6.72 -1.75 9.16
CA GLY A 169 6.76 -1.57 7.72
C GLY A 169 8.08 -2.03 7.08
N HIS A 170 8.12 -1.93 5.75
CA HIS A 170 9.28 -2.24 4.92
C HIS A 170 9.56 -1.03 4.03
N PRO A 171 10.39 -0.08 4.46
CA PRO A 171 10.54 1.17 3.71
C PRO A 171 11.24 1.00 2.35
N SER A 172 11.96 -0.10 2.13
CA SER A 172 12.46 -0.47 0.78
C SER A 172 11.35 -0.66 -0.25
N ASP A 173 10.09 -0.87 0.16
CA ASP A 173 8.94 -0.97 -0.75
C ASP A 173 8.83 0.25 -1.67
N ASN A 174 9.16 1.46 -1.18
CA ASN A 174 9.14 2.72 -1.94
C ASN A 174 10.09 2.71 -3.15
N LEU A 175 11.06 1.79 -3.20
CA LEU A 175 11.95 1.63 -4.35
C LEU A 175 11.17 1.35 -5.64
N GLY A 176 9.97 0.76 -5.55
CA GLY A 176 9.08 0.57 -6.69
C GLY A 176 8.82 1.87 -7.46
N ALA A 177 8.31 2.88 -6.76
CA ALA A 177 7.98 4.17 -7.34
C ALA A 177 9.25 4.96 -7.73
N ILE A 178 10.26 5.00 -6.84
CA ILE A 178 11.50 5.74 -7.06
C ILE A 178 12.22 5.23 -8.32
N LEU A 179 12.43 3.91 -8.43
CA LEU A 179 13.18 3.35 -9.54
C LEU A 179 12.43 3.46 -10.86
N ALA A 180 11.10 3.27 -10.85
CA ALA A 180 10.28 3.42 -12.04
C ALA A 180 10.35 4.83 -12.61
N VAL A 181 10.12 5.84 -11.76
CA VAL A 181 10.16 7.24 -12.18
C VAL A 181 11.56 7.65 -12.63
N ALA A 182 12.61 7.24 -11.91
CA ALA A 182 13.98 7.55 -12.29
C ALA A 182 14.36 6.97 -13.66
N ASP A 183 14.01 5.70 -13.94
CA ASP A 183 14.31 5.04 -15.22
C ASP A 183 13.51 5.68 -16.37
N TRP A 184 12.21 5.89 -16.19
CA TRP A 184 11.36 6.53 -17.20
C TRP A 184 11.80 7.96 -17.53
N VAL A 185 12.09 8.79 -16.52
CA VAL A 185 12.58 10.16 -16.72
C VAL A 185 13.91 10.15 -17.46
N ASN A 186 14.84 9.29 -17.06
CA ASN A 186 16.13 9.16 -17.72
C ASN A 186 16.00 8.76 -19.19
N ARG A 187 15.18 7.76 -19.50
CA ARG A 187 14.96 7.31 -20.87
C ARG A 187 14.34 8.40 -21.73
N THR A 188 13.30 9.05 -21.22
CA THR A 188 12.61 10.14 -21.92
C THR A 188 13.56 11.31 -22.19
N ASN A 189 14.32 11.74 -21.19
CA ASN A 189 15.26 12.84 -21.33
C ASN A 189 16.47 12.50 -22.24
N LYS A 190 16.85 11.23 -22.35
CA LYS A 190 17.91 10.77 -23.27
C LYS A 190 17.43 10.58 -24.72
N ALA A 191 16.13 10.35 -24.94
CA ALA A 191 15.56 10.08 -26.26
C ALA A 191 15.45 11.31 -27.18
N GLY A 192 15.89 12.50 -26.74
CA GLY A 192 15.98 13.70 -27.59
C GLY A 192 14.67 14.48 -27.77
N GLY A 193 13.55 14.03 -27.19
CA GLY A 193 12.28 14.76 -27.17
C GLY A 193 12.18 15.83 -26.09
N GLU A 194 10.94 16.27 -25.81
CA GLU A 194 10.61 17.21 -24.73
C GLU A 194 11.17 16.71 -23.40
N LYS A 195 11.85 17.61 -22.68
CA LYS A 195 12.47 17.29 -21.39
C LYS A 195 11.41 17.35 -20.29
N ILE A 196 11.35 16.31 -19.48
CA ILE A 196 10.53 16.25 -18.28
C ILE A 196 11.39 16.39 -17.03
N ALA A 197 10.78 16.75 -15.89
CA ALA A 197 11.49 16.98 -14.62
C ALA A 197 12.71 17.91 -14.77
N GLY A 198 12.56 19.01 -15.52
CA GLY A 198 13.64 19.97 -15.77
C GLY A 198 14.83 19.42 -16.53
N GLY A 199 14.69 18.29 -17.24
CA GLY A 199 15.79 17.63 -17.95
C GLY A 199 16.74 16.85 -17.05
N LYS A 200 16.35 16.57 -15.80
CA LYS A 200 17.15 15.80 -14.84
C LYS A 200 17.53 14.43 -15.42
N ILE A 201 18.79 14.03 -15.20
CA ILE A 201 19.27 12.67 -15.38
C ILE A 201 19.64 12.14 -14.00
N PHE A 202 18.84 11.22 -13.46
CA PHE A 202 19.08 10.57 -12.19
C PHE A 202 20.25 9.60 -12.28
N THR A 203 21.16 9.73 -11.33
CA THR A 203 22.22 8.76 -11.03
C THR A 203 21.74 7.76 -9.99
N ILE A 204 22.50 6.68 -9.77
CA ILE A 204 22.22 5.77 -8.64
C ILE A 204 22.34 6.52 -7.32
N LYS A 205 23.26 7.49 -7.18
CA LYS A 205 23.36 8.30 -5.96
C LYS A 205 22.06 9.06 -5.68
N ASP A 206 21.44 9.67 -6.71
CA ASP A 206 20.14 10.33 -6.53
C ASP A 206 19.06 9.33 -6.06
N VAL A 207 19.02 8.12 -6.64
CA VAL A 207 18.08 7.06 -6.21
C VAL A 207 18.30 6.72 -4.73
N LEU A 208 19.55 6.56 -4.27
CA LEU A 208 19.86 6.29 -2.87
C LEU A 208 19.42 7.43 -1.95
N GLU A 209 19.61 8.69 -2.36
CA GLU A 209 19.14 9.85 -1.60
C GLU A 209 17.61 9.86 -1.45
N TYR A 210 16.87 9.55 -2.52
CA TYR A 210 15.40 9.44 -2.44
C TYR A 210 14.94 8.23 -1.62
N MET A 211 15.69 7.12 -1.65
CA MET A 211 15.43 5.99 -0.74
C MET A 211 15.54 6.43 0.72
N VAL A 212 16.61 7.14 1.10
CA VAL A 212 16.79 7.67 2.47
C VAL A 212 15.62 8.56 2.84
N LYS A 213 15.22 9.50 1.97
CA LYS A 213 14.08 10.39 2.24
C LYS A 213 12.77 9.64 2.44
N ALA A 214 12.51 8.62 1.62
CA ALA A 214 11.30 7.80 1.77
C ALA A 214 11.32 6.98 3.07
N HIS A 215 12.49 6.44 3.45
CA HIS A 215 12.66 5.75 4.73
C HIS A 215 12.39 6.67 5.90
N GLU A 216 12.88 7.92 5.86
CA GLU A 216 12.64 8.91 6.91
C GLU A 216 11.15 9.21 7.05
N ILE A 217 10.46 9.54 5.96
CA ILE A 217 9.03 9.90 5.99
C ILE A 217 8.20 8.74 6.53
N GLN A 218 8.36 7.53 5.98
CA GLN A 218 7.61 6.36 6.42
C GLN A 218 7.99 5.94 7.86
N GLY A 219 9.29 5.88 8.15
CA GLY A 219 9.82 5.36 9.41
C GLY A 219 9.50 6.28 10.59
N VAL A 220 9.67 7.59 10.42
CA VAL A 220 9.37 8.59 11.46
C VAL A 220 7.87 8.65 11.74
N MET A 221 7.02 8.65 10.70
CA MET A 221 5.57 8.57 10.91
C MET A 221 5.15 7.30 11.65
N ALA A 222 5.85 6.19 11.43
CA ALA A 222 5.58 4.91 12.10
C ALA A 222 6.10 4.84 13.56
N LEU A 223 6.93 5.78 14.02
CA LEU A 223 7.52 5.74 15.38
C LEU A 223 6.46 5.70 16.47
N GLU A 224 5.48 6.59 16.39
CA GLU A 224 4.47 6.79 17.44
C GLU A 224 3.04 6.56 16.96
N ASN A 225 2.82 6.47 15.64
CA ASN A 225 1.49 6.27 15.05
C ASN A 225 1.31 4.81 14.62
N SER A 226 0.20 4.20 15.03
CA SER A 226 -0.11 2.80 14.75
C SER A 226 -1.43 2.70 14.00
N PHE A 227 -1.36 2.52 12.68
CA PHE A 227 -2.52 2.42 11.79
C PHE A 227 -3.21 1.06 11.90
N ASN A 228 -2.48 0.02 12.28
CA ASN A 228 -3.03 -1.29 12.59
C ASN A 228 -4.06 -1.22 13.75
N LYS A 229 -3.89 -0.30 14.72
CA LYS A 229 -4.84 -0.09 15.82
C LYS A 229 -6.16 0.51 15.37
N VAL A 230 -6.18 1.17 14.21
CA VAL A 230 -7.39 1.71 13.57
C VAL A 230 -7.86 0.88 12.37
N GLY A 231 -7.29 -0.32 12.17
CA GLY A 231 -7.70 -1.29 11.16
C GLY A 231 -7.15 -1.08 9.74
N LEU A 232 -6.29 -0.07 9.54
CA LEU A 232 -5.72 0.29 8.24
C LEU A 232 -4.34 -0.33 8.02
N ASP A 233 -3.99 -0.57 6.76
CA ASP A 233 -2.71 -1.17 6.37
C ASP A 233 -1.56 -0.15 6.36
N HIS A 234 -0.39 -0.57 6.86
CA HIS A 234 0.83 0.26 6.86
C HIS A 234 1.23 0.76 5.47
N VAL A 235 0.74 0.14 4.38
CA VAL A 235 1.08 0.55 3.01
C VAL A 235 0.56 1.94 2.67
N LEU A 236 -0.34 2.54 3.48
CA LEU A 236 -0.64 3.96 3.36
C LEU A 236 0.62 4.83 3.55
N LEU A 237 1.56 4.42 4.41
CA LEU A 237 2.81 5.15 4.60
C LEU A 237 3.76 4.97 3.41
N VAL A 238 3.70 3.83 2.72
CA VAL A 238 4.39 3.64 1.43
C VAL A 238 3.82 4.61 0.40
N LYS A 239 2.49 4.73 0.30
CA LYS A 239 1.83 5.67 -0.61
C LYS A 239 2.27 7.11 -0.31
N VAL A 240 2.15 7.56 0.94
CA VAL A 240 2.52 8.92 1.35
C VAL A 240 4.01 9.20 1.13
N ALA A 241 4.91 8.31 1.54
CA ALA A 241 6.35 8.50 1.37
C ALA A 241 6.76 8.50 -0.10
N SER A 242 6.26 7.56 -0.90
CA SER A 242 6.49 7.50 -2.35
C SER A 242 5.98 8.75 -3.06
N THR A 243 4.75 9.20 -2.79
CA THR A 243 4.19 10.43 -3.40
C THR A 243 5.05 11.64 -3.04
N SER A 244 5.48 11.76 -1.79
CA SER A 244 6.32 12.88 -1.33
C SER A 244 7.62 12.98 -2.12
N VAL A 245 8.34 11.86 -2.28
CA VAL A 245 9.63 11.87 -2.97
C VAL A 245 9.47 11.94 -4.49
N VAL A 246 8.49 11.24 -5.07
CA VAL A 246 8.25 11.21 -6.51
C VAL A 246 7.78 12.57 -7.04
N ALA A 247 6.95 13.30 -6.28
CA ALA A 247 6.59 14.67 -6.65
C ALA A 247 7.84 15.55 -6.82
N ASN A 248 8.80 15.46 -5.90
CA ASN A 248 10.06 16.17 -6.03
C ASN A 248 10.90 15.66 -7.23
N MET A 249 10.97 14.34 -7.45
CA MET A 249 11.67 13.76 -8.60
C MET A 249 11.10 14.25 -9.94
N LEU A 250 9.79 14.47 -10.02
CA LEU A 250 9.13 14.97 -11.23
C LEU A 250 9.29 16.49 -11.42
N GLY A 251 9.98 17.18 -10.51
CA GLY A 251 10.23 18.61 -10.57
C GLY A 251 9.04 19.48 -10.14
N LEU A 252 8.11 18.92 -9.36
CA LEU A 252 7.03 19.71 -8.77
C LEU A 252 7.61 20.70 -7.75
N SER A 253 6.99 21.87 -7.64
CA SER A 253 7.29 22.83 -6.57
C SER A 253 6.88 22.27 -5.20
N GLU A 254 7.38 22.87 -4.11
CA GLU A 254 6.98 22.49 -2.75
C GLU A 254 5.46 22.65 -2.54
N ALA A 255 4.84 23.66 -3.16
CA ALA A 255 3.38 23.83 -3.14
C ALA A 255 2.65 22.66 -3.82
N GLN A 256 3.06 22.30 -5.03
CA GLN A 256 2.48 21.17 -5.75
C GLN A 256 2.78 19.82 -5.07
N THR A 257 3.90 19.72 -4.35
CA THR A 257 4.24 18.56 -3.52
C THR A 257 3.25 18.42 -2.35
N ARG A 258 2.87 19.53 -1.70
CA ARG A 258 1.79 19.52 -0.69
C ARG A 258 0.45 19.10 -1.28
N ASP A 259 0.11 19.60 -2.48
CA ASP A 259 -1.09 19.16 -3.19
C ASP A 259 -1.08 17.64 -3.40
N ALA A 260 0.02 17.07 -3.90
CA ALA A 260 0.16 15.63 -4.12
C ALA A 260 0.06 14.81 -2.82
N ILE A 261 0.75 15.23 -1.76
CA ILE A 261 0.70 14.57 -0.45
C ILE A 261 -0.72 14.62 0.13
N SER A 262 -1.43 15.73 -0.01
CA SER A 262 -2.83 15.84 0.43
C SER A 262 -3.74 14.84 -0.28
N GLN A 263 -3.49 14.58 -1.58
CA GLN A 263 -4.21 13.57 -2.34
C GLN A 263 -3.88 12.15 -1.83
N ALA A 264 -2.63 11.87 -1.45
CA ALA A 264 -2.26 10.58 -0.88
C ALA A 264 -2.97 10.30 0.46
N TRP A 265 -3.20 11.34 1.27
CA TRP A 265 -3.94 11.23 2.54
C TRP A 265 -5.45 11.06 2.36
N VAL A 266 -6.06 11.82 1.43
CA VAL A 266 -7.51 11.74 1.17
C VAL A 266 -7.90 10.48 0.40
N ASP A 267 -6.94 9.81 -0.24
CA ASP A 267 -7.18 8.58 -1.00
C ASP A 267 -7.67 7.43 -0.11
N GLY A 268 -8.28 6.42 -0.74
CA GLY A 268 -8.73 5.22 -0.06
C GLY A 268 -7.57 4.43 0.55
N GLN A 269 -7.63 4.17 1.86
CA GLN A 269 -6.62 3.39 2.57
C GLN A 269 -7.10 1.95 2.75
N SER A 270 -6.30 0.99 2.28
CA SER A 270 -6.66 -0.43 2.33
C SER A 270 -6.74 -0.94 3.78
N MET A 271 -7.74 -1.77 4.06
CA MET A 271 -7.80 -2.53 5.31
C MET A 271 -6.68 -3.58 5.40
N ARG A 272 -6.44 -4.14 6.58
CA ARG A 272 -5.44 -5.23 6.80
C ARG A 272 -6.00 -6.64 6.79
N THR A 273 -7.24 -6.86 6.37
CA THR A 273 -7.90 -8.18 6.48
C THR A 273 -7.08 -9.32 5.85
N TYR A 274 -6.40 -9.06 4.72
CA TYR A 274 -5.54 -10.02 4.03
C TYR A 274 -4.25 -10.41 4.77
N ARG A 275 -3.97 -9.80 5.93
CA ARG A 275 -2.85 -10.13 6.80
C ARG A 275 -3.25 -11.01 7.98
N HIS A 276 -4.53 -11.15 8.28
CA HIS A 276 -5.01 -11.84 9.48
C HIS A 276 -5.85 -13.08 9.15
N SER A 277 -5.68 -14.13 9.96
CA SER A 277 -6.52 -15.33 9.91
C SER A 277 -7.99 -14.96 10.19
N PRO A 278 -8.98 -15.56 9.50
CA PRO A 278 -8.85 -16.63 8.50
C PRO A 278 -8.68 -16.14 7.05
N ASN A 279 -8.45 -14.84 6.84
CA ASN A 279 -8.44 -14.21 5.51
C ASN A 279 -7.03 -13.93 4.97
N THR A 280 -5.98 -14.48 5.60
CA THR A 280 -4.60 -14.28 5.15
C THR A 280 -4.44 -14.77 3.71
N MET A 281 -4.01 -13.88 2.81
CA MET A 281 -3.87 -14.18 1.38
C MET A 281 -2.73 -13.39 0.72
N SER A 282 -2.47 -13.67 -0.56
CA SER A 282 -1.31 -13.11 -1.29
C SER A 282 -1.29 -11.59 -1.41
N ARG A 283 -2.42 -10.89 -1.22
CA ARG A 283 -2.47 -9.41 -1.17
C ARG A 283 -1.48 -8.80 -0.18
N LYS A 284 -1.16 -9.49 0.92
CA LYS A 284 -0.11 -9.04 1.85
C LYS A 284 1.26 -8.82 1.20
N SER A 285 1.51 -9.45 0.05
CA SER A 285 2.80 -9.49 -0.65
C SER A 285 2.89 -8.51 -1.82
N TRP A 286 1.75 -7.97 -2.29
CA TRP A 286 1.70 -6.99 -3.39
C TRP A 286 0.98 -5.68 -3.02
N ALA A 287 0.38 -5.59 -1.83
CA ALA A 287 -0.27 -4.36 -1.36
C ALA A 287 0.68 -3.15 -1.33
N ALA A 288 1.96 -3.36 -1.05
CA ALA A 288 2.95 -2.29 -1.10
C ALA A 288 3.29 -1.88 -2.54
N GLY A 289 3.36 -2.83 -3.47
CA GLY A 289 3.47 -2.53 -4.91
C GLY A 289 2.28 -1.73 -5.44
N ASP A 290 1.05 -2.05 -5.00
CA ASP A 290 -0.17 -1.29 -5.30
C ASP A 290 -0.12 0.13 -4.69
N ALA A 291 0.42 0.28 -3.48
CA ALA A 291 0.64 1.60 -2.89
C ALA A 291 1.67 2.43 -3.69
N CYS A 292 2.75 1.82 -4.18
CA CYS A 292 3.69 2.47 -5.10
C CYS A 292 3.06 2.82 -6.45
N GLN A 293 2.14 1.99 -6.95
CA GLN A 293 1.40 2.29 -8.17
C GLN A 293 0.52 3.54 -8.03
N LYS A 294 -0.03 3.77 -6.84
CA LYS A 294 -0.85 4.96 -6.57
C LYS A 294 -0.05 6.24 -6.33
N ALA A 295 1.20 6.10 -5.94
CA ALA A 295 2.06 7.20 -5.57
C ALA A 295 2.57 8.01 -6.77
#